data_AF-A0A838JYI4-F1
#
_entry.id   AF-A0A838JYI4-F1
#
_cell.length_a   1.000
_cell.length_b   1.000
_cell.length_c   1.000
_cell.angle_alpha   90.00
_cell.angle_beta   90.00
_cell.angle_gamma   90.00
#
_symmetry.space_group_name_H-M   'P 1'
#
loop_
_entity.id
_entity.type
_entity.pdbx_description
1 polymer ?
#
loop_
_entity_poly.entity_id
_entity_poly.type
_entity_poly.pdbx_seq_one_letter_code
_entity_poly.pdbx_strand_id
1 'polypeptide(L)' 'MNVELFYSTDEAVMRTALLVCEGCPVRQPCFSAAMAERESFGVWGGTVEAQRRRVFRREQRSRRQAARVDAA' A
#
# COMPACT_ATOMS: atom_id res chain seq x y z
N MET A 1 6.44 19.90 1.14
CA MET A 1 6.73 18.46 1.29
C MET A 1 7.54 18.02 0.09
N ASN A 2 8.68 17.37 0.29
CA ASN A 2 9.55 16.92 -0.80
C ASN A 2 8.96 15.65 -1.44
N VAL A 3 8.59 15.73 -2.73
CA VAL A 3 8.00 14.63 -3.50
C VAL A 3 8.98 13.45 -3.61
N GLU A 4 10.28 13.73 -3.73
CA GLU A 4 11.33 12.70 -3.83
C GLU A 4 11.38 11.76 -2.61
N LEU A 5 10.92 12.22 -1.44
CA LEU A 5 10.90 11.40 -0.23
C LEU A 5 9.92 10.22 -0.35
N PHE A 6 8.75 10.44 -0.95
CA PHE A 6 7.68 9.43 -1.00
C PHE A 6 7.71 8.57 -2.25
N TYR A 7 8.42 8.97 -3.30
CA TYR A 7 8.48 8.25 -4.57
C TYR A 7 9.83 7.61 -4.88
N SER A 8 10.76 7.61 -3.92
CA SER A 8 12.07 6.97 -4.07
C SER A 8 11.99 5.44 -4.03
N THR A 9 12.94 4.81 -4.72
CA THR A 9 13.24 3.37 -4.65
C THR A 9 14.37 3.05 -3.68
N ASP A 10 15.05 4.06 -3.14
CA ASP A 10 16.08 3.89 -2.11
C ASP A 10 15.45 3.48 -0.77
N GLU A 11 15.92 2.37 -0.19
CA GLU A 11 15.33 1.82 1.02
C GLU A 11 15.47 2.76 2.23
N ALA A 12 16.59 3.50 2.35
CA ALA A 12 16.80 4.44 3.45
C ALA A 12 15.85 5.64 3.31
N VAL A 13 15.63 6.11 2.09
CA VAL A 13 14.65 7.17 1.80
C VAL A 13 13.23 6.68 2.09
N MET A 14 12.87 5.47 1.64
CA MET A 14 11.57 4.87 1.94
C MET A 14 11.33 4.71 3.44
N ARG A 15 12.34 4.28 4.21
CA ARG A 15 12.25 4.19 5.67
C ARG A 15 11.99 5.55 6.31
N THR A 16 12.64 6.60 5.80
CA THR A 16 12.40 7.97 6.25
C THR A 16 10.96 8.41 5.97
N ALA A 17 10.44 8.12 4.77
CA ALA A 17 9.05 8.41 4.43
C ALA A 17 8.03 7.64 5.30
N LEU A 18 8.36 6.40 5.69
CA LEU A 18 7.54 5.62 6.61
C LEU A 18 7.50 6.25 8.01
N LEU A 19 8.61 6.79 8.51
CA LEU A 19 8.63 7.50 9.80
C LEU A 19 7.71 8.74 9.77
N VAL A 20 7.69 9.48 8.67
CA VAL A 20 6.74 10.61 8.50
C VAL A 20 5.29 10.14 8.58
N CYS A 21 5.00 8.93 8.09
CA CYS A 21 3.65 8.38 8.12
C CYS A 21 3.15 8.01 9.54
N GLU A 22 4.03 7.86 10.55
CA GLU A 22 3.63 7.44 11.90
C GLU A 22 2.74 8.46 12.62
N GLY A 23 3.01 9.75 12.43
CA GLY A 23 2.21 10.86 12.98
C GLY A 23 1.20 11.46 12.00
N CYS A 24 1.03 10.88 10.82
CA CYS A 24 0.23 11.49 9.76
C CYS A 24 -1.29 11.32 10.03
N PRO A 25 -2.08 12.41 10.19
CA PRO A 25 -3.49 12.33 10.53
C PRO A 25 -4.35 11.71 9.42
N VAL A 26 -3.85 11.71 8.18
CA VAL A 26 -4.53 11.15 7.01
C VAL A 26 -3.94 9.81 6.58
N ARG A 27 -3.18 9.12 7.45
CA ARG A 27 -2.53 7.84 7.11
C ARG A 27 -3.51 6.80 6.57
N GLN A 28 -4.67 6.65 7.22
CA GLN A 28 -5.70 5.70 6.80
C GLN A 28 -6.39 6.11 5.49
N PRO A 29 -6.92 7.35 5.33
CA PRO A 29 -7.41 7.81 4.03
C PRO A 29 -6.41 7.66 2.88
N CYS A 30 -5.13 7.99 3.12
CA CYS A 30 -4.05 7.87 2.15
C CYS A 30 -3.81 6.41 1.74
N PHE A 31 -3.80 5.48 2.71
CA PHE A 31 -3.70 4.05 2.41
C PHE A 31 -4.87 3.57 1.56
N SER A 32 -6.10 3.95 1.92
CA SER A 32 -7.31 3.59 1.19
C SER A 32 -7.30 4.10 -0.25
N ALA A 33 -6.88 5.35 -0.47
CA ALA A 33 -6.74 5.93 -1.81
C ALA A 33 -5.71 5.15 -2.65
N ALA A 34 -4.52 4.89 -2.10
CA ALA A 34 -3.48 4.12 -2.78
C ALA A 34 -3.93 2.69 -3.13
N MET A 35 -4.75 2.07 -2.27
CA MET A 35 -5.33 0.75 -2.54
C MET A 35 -6.41 0.81 -3.63
N ALA A 36 -7.27 1.83 -3.63
CA ALA A 36 -8.32 2.01 -4.63
C ALA A 36 -7.75 2.28 -6.02
N GLU A 37 -6.75 3.16 -6.11
CA GLU A 37 -6.08 3.56 -7.36
C GLU A 37 -5.02 2.55 -7.81
N ARG A 38 -4.69 1.56 -6.97
CA ARG A 38 -3.64 0.55 -7.22
C ARG A 38 -2.27 1.19 -7.46
N GLU A 39 -1.95 2.19 -6.63
CA GLU A 39 -0.69 2.92 -6.69
C GLU A 39 0.51 1.97 -6.69
N SER A 40 1.29 2.07 -7.76
CA SER A 40 2.27 1.05 -8.16
C SER A 40 3.69 1.31 -7.69
N PHE A 41 3.95 2.45 -7.05
CA PHE A 41 5.27 2.81 -6.52
C PHE A 41 5.15 3.67 -5.26
N GLY A 42 6.29 3.91 -4.59
CA GLY A 42 6.39 4.82 -3.45
C GLY A 42 5.76 4.37 -2.13
N VAL A 43 5.86 5.26 -1.14
CA VAL A 43 5.33 5.13 0.22
C VAL A 43 3.99 5.85 0.33
N TRP A 44 2.96 5.10 0.70
CA TRP A 44 1.60 5.59 0.84
C TRP A 44 0.97 5.04 2.11
N GLY A 45 0.39 5.92 2.92
CA GLY A 45 -0.36 5.52 4.12
C GLY A 45 0.40 4.60 5.08
N GLY A 46 1.72 4.77 5.19
CA GLY A 46 2.59 3.92 6.02
C GLY A 46 2.93 2.57 5.40
N THR A 47 2.85 2.44 4.07
CA THR A 47 3.20 1.21 3.35
C THR A 47 4.05 1.47 2.12
N VAL A 48 4.98 0.56 1.82
CA VAL A 48 5.67 0.49 0.53
C VAL A 48 4.86 -0.32 -0.49
N GLU A 49 5.15 -0.16 -1.78
CA GLU A 49 4.53 -0.93 -2.87
C GLU A 49 4.47 -2.44 -2.58
N ALA A 50 5.60 -3.03 -2.16
CA ALA A 50 5.70 -4.46 -1.92
C ALA A 50 4.70 -4.96 -0.86
N GLN A 51 4.40 -4.15 0.16
CA GLN A 51 3.41 -4.45 1.19
C GLN A 51 2.00 -4.37 0.61
N ARG A 52 1.66 -3.30 -0.13
CA ARG A 52 0.34 -3.16 -0.79
C ARG A 52 0.08 -4.32 -1.77
N ARG A 53 1.09 -4.72 -2.56
CA ARG A 53 0.99 -5.88 -3.46
C ARG A 53 0.71 -7.19 -2.74
N ARG A 54 1.19 -7.38 -1.50
CA ARG A 54 0.82 -8.56 -0.68
C ARG A 54 -0.67 -8.53 -0.32
N VAL A 55 -1.21 -7.36 0.04
CA VAL A 55 -2.64 -7.19 0.33
C VAL A 55 -3.49 -7.53 -0.89
N PHE A 56 -3.20 -6.94 -2.05
CA PHE A 56 -3.94 -7.26 -3.28
C PHE A 56 -3.92 -8.75 -3.64
N ARG A 57 -2.76 -9.41 -3.51
CA ARG A 57 -2.65 -10.85 -3.76
C ARG A 57 -3.49 -11.68 -2.79
N ARG A 58 -3.55 -11.28 -1.52
CA ARG A 58 -4.40 -11.94 -0.51
C ARG A 58 -5.87 -11.78 -0.87
N GLU A 59 -6.31 -10.57 -1.19
CA GLU A 59 -7.70 -10.31 -1.60
C GLU A 59 -8.09 -11.10 -2.85
N GLN A 60 -7.22 -11.15 -3.86
CA GLN A 60 -7.44 -11.97 -5.06
C GLN A 60 -7.58 -13.46 -4.72
N ARG A 61 -6.75 -13.99 -3.81
CA ARG A 61 -6.86 -15.38 -3.35
C ARG A 61 -8.18 -15.63 -2.62
N SER A 62 -8.58 -14.74 -1.72
CA SER A 62 -9.85 -14.85 -0.99
C SER A 62 -11.06 -14.80 -1.94
N ARG A 63 -11.07 -13.89 -2.92
CA ARG A 63 -12.13 -13.82 -3.94
C ARG A 63 -12.23 -15.10 -4.77
N ARG A 64 -11.08 -15.65 -5.20
CA ARG A 64 -11.04 -16.92 -5.92
C ARG A 64 -11.52 -18.09 -5.07
N GLN A 65 -11.23 -18.09 -3.78
CA GLN A 65 -11.70 -19.13 -2.87
C GLN A 65 -13.22 -19.06 -2.67
N ALA A 66 -13.78 -17.86 -2.46
CA ALA A 66 -15.23 -17.67 -2.35
C ALA A 66 -15.95 -18.16 -3.62
N ALA A 67 -15.48 -17.73 -4.80
CA ALA A 67 -16.07 -18.17 -6.07
C ALA A 67 -16.01 -19.69 -6.31
N ARG A 68 -15.03 -20.39 -5.71
CA ARG A 68 -14.96 -21.86 -5.76
C ARG A 68 -15.99 -22.52 -4.83
N VAL A 69 -16.24 -21.91 -3.66
CA VAL A 69 -17.25 -22.40 -2.72
C VAL A 69 -18.64 -22.21 -3.32
N ASP A 70 -18.92 -21.07 -3.94
CA ASP A 70 -20.22 -20.80 -4.57
C ASP A 70 -20.53 -21.70 -5.77
N ALA A 71 -19.50 -22.27 -6.39
CA ALA A 71 -19.61 -23.16 -7.56
C ALA A 71 -19.74 -24.65 -7.21
N ALA A 72 -19.68 -25.01 -5.93
CA ALA A 72 -19.78 -26.38 -5.42
C ALA A 72 -21.17 -26.64 -4.82
#